data_AF-A0A2K3P7A2-F1
#
_entry.id   AF-A0A2K3P7A2-F1
#
_cell.length_a   1.000
_cell.length_b   1.000
_cell.length_c   1.000
_cell.angle_alpha   90.00
_cell.angle_beta   90.00
_cell.angle_gamma   90.00
#
_symmetry.space_group_name_H-M   'P 1'
#
loop_
_entity.id
_entity.type
_entity.pdbx_description
1 polymer ?
#
loop_
_entity_poly.entity_id
_entity_poly.type
_entity_poly.pdbx_seq_one_letter_code
_entity_poly.pdbx_strand_id
1 'polypeptide(L)'
;GSHWEKRLLMNEIMTGSVDTRSVVSNMTLALLEDSGWYKANYSMADRLDWGRNQGTEFVTSPCNLWKGGYHCNTTQFSGCTYNREAEGYCPIVTYSGDLPQWARYFPKANKGGQSALADYCAYFIAYSDGSCTDTTSAREPDRVLGEVRGSNSRCMASSLVRTGFVRGSPTNGNGCYQHRCINNSLEVAVDGLWRECPQAGGSIHFPGFNGELICPAYHELCNTDTAVDSGKCPSACNFNGDCVDGRCHCFLGFYGHDCSRRSCPRNCTGNGLCLNNGICECKPGYTGVDCSTAICDEQCSLHGGVCDNGVCEFRCSDYGAYSCQNTSVLLSTLSVCKNVLGSDISGQHCAPREPSILQQLEEVVVMPNYNHLFPVGARKLFNIFGSTYCDEAAKRLACWISIQKCDKDGDNRLLVCHSACESYNLACGVSLDCSEQTLFSSKEEGEGNCTGFGEMKLSWFSRLRRSFSLRNSS
;
A
#
# COMPACT_ATOMS: atom_id res chain seq x y z
N GLY A 1 -2.69 2.83 -7.59
CA GLY A 1 -1.62 1.81 -7.78
C GLY A 1 -2.24 0.46 -8.09
N SER A 2 -1.42 -0.55 -8.43
CA SER A 2 -1.87 -1.89 -8.86
C SER A 2 -2.15 -2.89 -7.74
N HIS A 3 -2.07 -2.45 -6.48
CA HIS A 3 -2.18 -3.31 -5.30
C HIS A 3 -3.10 -2.68 -4.26
N TRP A 4 -3.67 -3.53 -3.41
CA TRP A 4 -4.37 -3.10 -2.20
C TRP A 4 -3.40 -2.53 -1.16
N GLU A 5 -3.90 -1.55 -0.41
CA GLU A 5 -3.19 -0.96 0.72
C GLU A 5 -2.93 -2.03 1.79
N LYS A 6 -1.66 -2.43 1.96
CA LYS A 6 -1.30 -3.56 2.83
C LYS A 6 -1.63 -3.24 4.27
N ARG A 7 -1.54 -1.98 4.69
CA ARG A 7 -1.98 -1.59 6.04
C ARG A 7 -3.41 -2.04 6.34
N LEU A 8 -4.32 -1.90 5.37
CA LEU A 8 -5.76 -2.13 5.57
C LEU A 8 -6.22 -3.53 5.16
N LEU A 9 -5.51 -4.16 4.22
CA LEU A 9 -5.92 -5.43 3.62
C LEU A 9 -4.88 -6.54 3.80
N MET A 10 -3.75 -6.27 4.45
CA MET A 10 -2.70 -7.19 4.91
C MET A 10 -2.50 -8.49 4.12
N ASN A 11 -3.26 -9.55 4.41
CA ASN A 11 -3.11 -10.87 3.79
C ASN A 11 -4.01 -11.07 2.55
N GLU A 12 -4.54 -10.00 1.97
CA GLU A 12 -5.21 -10.05 0.67
C GLU A 12 -4.18 -10.36 -0.44
N ILE A 13 -4.56 -11.22 -1.38
CA ILE A 13 -3.70 -11.71 -2.46
C ILE A 13 -3.14 -10.59 -3.37
N MET A 14 -3.86 -9.49 -3.53
CA MET A 14 -3.49 -8.34 -4.36
C MET A 14 -2.79 -7.24 -3.54
N THR A 15 -2.32 -7.50 -2.32
CA THR A 15 -1.40 -6.58 -1.63
C THR A 15 -0.01 -6.64 -2.27
N GLY A 16 0.78 -5.57 -2.12
CA GLY A 16 2.13 -5.45 -2.75
C GLY A 16 3.21 -6.39 -2.19
N SER A 17 2.82 -7.46 -1.48
CA SER A 17 3.72 -8.46 -0.89
C SER A 17 2.95 -9.72 -0.53
N VAL A 18 3.61 -10.87 -0.57
CA VAL A 18 2.97 -12.15 -0.22
C VAL A 18 2.91 -12.36 1.29
N ASP A 19 1.78 -12.83 1.79
CA ASP A 19 1.62 -13.36 3.14
C ASP A 19 1.44 -14.88 3.12
N THR A 20 1.80 -15.56 4.22
CA THR A 20 1.78 -17.03 4.33
C THR A 20 0.37 -17.62 4.21
N ARG A 21 -0.67 -16.82 4.50
CA ARG A 21 -2.09 -17.15 4.25
C ARG A 21 -2.76 -16.05 3.44
N SER A 22 -2.35 -15.93 2.18
CA SER A 22 -3.00 -15.02 1.24
C SER A 22 -4.45 -15.48 0.97
N VAL A 23 -5.40 -14.55 0.93
CA VAL A 23 -6.83 -14.82 0.69
C VAL A 23 -7.34 -14.09 -0.55
N VAL A 24 -8.23 -14.74 -1.31
CA VAL A 24 -9.01 -14.08 -2.38
C VAL A 24 -10.32 -13.60 -1.77
N SER A 25 -10.33 -12.35 -1.32
CA SER A 25 -11.46 -11.81 -0.55
C SER A 25 -12.58 -11.28 -1.45
N ASN A 26 -13.73 -10.96 -0.84
CA ASN A 26 -14.79 -10.18 -1.49
C ASN A 26 -14.28 -8.87 -2.10
N MET A 27 -13.22 -8.25 -1.55
CA MET A 27 -12.67 -6.99 -2.04
C MET A 27 -12.06 -7.16 -3.44
N THR A 28 -11.21 -8.18 -3.64
CA THR A 28 -10.63 -8.46 -4.96
C THR A 28 -11.67 -8.94 -5.95
N LEU A 29 -12.62 -9.77 -5.52
CA LEU A 29 -13.72 -10.19 -6.38
C LEU A 29 -14.56 -9.00 -6.86
N ALA A 30 -14.85 -8.04 -5.97
CA ALA A 30 -15.56 -6.82 -6.32
C ALA A 30 -14.77 -5.96 -7.31
N LEU A 31 -13.47 -5.76 -7.10
CA LEU A 31 -12.61 -5.04 -8.05
C LEU A 31 -12.64 -5.68 -9.45
N LEU A 32 -12.58 -7.01 -9.54
CA LEU A 32 -12.64 -7.72 -10.81
C LEU A 32 -14.02 -7.59 -11.47
N GLU A 33 -15.11 -7.62 -10.71
CA GLU A 33 -16.45 -7.40 -11.24
C GLU A 33 -16.65 -5.96 -11.72
N ASP A 34 -16.18 -4.97 -10.95
CA ASP A 34 -16.26 -3.53 -11.29
C ASP A 34 -15.46 -3.18 -12.54
N SER A 35 -14.44 -3.97 -12.91
CA SER A 35 -13.73 -3.82 -14.18
C SER A 35 -14.62 -4.05 -15.42
N GLY A 36 -15.77 -4.70 -15.24
CA GLY A 36 -16.69 -5.09 -16.31
C GLY A 36 -16.22 -6.29 -17.14
N TRP A 37 -15.05 -6.87 -16.87
CA TRP A 37 -14.53 -8.03 -17.59
C TRP A 37 -15.03 -9.35 -17.03
N TYR A 38 -15.43 -9.36 -15.76
CA TYR A 38 -15.80 -10.56 -15.02
C TYR A 38 -17.15 -10.39 -14.33
N LYS A 39 -17.80 -11.53 -14.04
CA LYS A 39 -18.91 -11.61 -13.09
C LYS A 39 -18.45 -12.46 -11.92
N ALA A 40 -18.39 -11.87 -10.73
CA ALA A 40 -17.81 -12.53 -9.57
C ALA A 40 -18.80 -13.50 -8.92
N ASN A 41 -18.29 -14.65 -8.46
CA ASN A 41 -19.05 -15.54 -7.58
C ASN A 41 -18.56 -15.37 -6.14
N TYR A 42 -19.19 -14.45 -5.41
CA TYR A 42 -18.83 -14.12 -4.02
C TYR A 42 -19.02 -15.30 -3.05
N SER A 43 -19.74 -16.37 -3.41
CA SER A 43 -19.84 -17.56 -2.57
C SER A 43 -18.52 -18.34 -2.47
N MET A 44 -17.56 -18.07 -3.35
CA MET A 44 -16.23 -18.69 -3.35
C MET A 44 -15.17 -17.81 -2.69
N ALA A 45 -15.54 -16.64 -2.17
CA ALA A 45 -14.60 -15.73 -1.54
C ALA A 45 -14.05 -16.33 -0.25
N ASP A 46 -12.74 -16.22 -0.08
CA ASP A 46 -12.09 -16.50 1.18
C ASP A 46 -12.45 -15.42 2.20
N ARG A 47 -12.40 -15.80 3.49
CA ARG A 47 -12.67 -14.88 4.58
C ARG A 47 -11.44 -14.02 4.89
N LEU A 48 -11.54 -12.71 4.69
CA LEU A 48 -10.54 -11.75 5.15
C LEU A 48 -10.84 -11.31 6.58
N ASP A 49 -10.07 -11.82 7.54
CA ASP A 49 -10.27 -11.53 8.96
C ASP A 49 -9.54 -10.26 9.42
N TRP A 50 -8.49 -9.83 8.72
CA TRP A 50 -7.75 -8.62 9.06
C TRP A 50 -8.64 -7.38 8.97
N GLY A 51 -8.72 -6.60 10.05
CA GLY A 51 -9.53 -5.38 10.11
C GLY A 51 -11.05 -5.62 10.15
N ARG A 52 -11.49 -6.89 10.16
CA ARG A 52 -12.92 -7.23 10.13
C ARG A 52 -13.63 -6.72 11.38
N ASN A 53 -14.75 -6.02 11.18
CA ASN A 53 -15.58 -5.42 12.23
C ASN A 53 -14.82 -4.48 13.18
N GLN A 54 -13.69 -3.90 12.77
CA GLN A 54 -12.94 -2.94 13.59
C GLN A 54 -13.50 -1.51 13.49
N GLY A 55 -14.48 -1.28 12.62
CA GLY A 55 -15.11 0.02 12.40
C GLY A 55 -14.26 0.97 11.56
N THR A 56 -14.80 2.16 11.31
CA THR A 56 -14.15 3.18 10.44
C THR A 56 -12.83 3.67 11.01
N GLU A 57 -12.67 3.67 12.33
CA GLU A 57 -11.42 4.06 13.01
C GLU A 57 -10.23 3.23 12.56
N PHE A 58 -10.44 1.96 12.18
CA PHE A 58 -9.36 1.11 11.66
C PHE A 58 -8.78 1.68 10.36
N VAL A 59 -9.63 2.26 9.51
CA VAL A 59 -9.25 2.87 8.23
C VAL A 59 -8.70 4.29 8.45
N THR A 60 -9.39 5.11 9.25
CA THR A 60 -9.13 6.55 9.33
C THR A 60 -8.09 6.95 10.37
N SER A 61 -7.94 6.18 11.45
CA SER A 61 -7.07 6.56 12.57
C SER A 61 -5.66 6.02 12.38
N PRO A 62 -4.61 6.72 12.86
CA PRO A 62 -3.25 6.18 12.92
C PRO A 62 -3.21 4.79 13.58
N CYS A 63 -2.41 3.88 13.04
CA CYS A 63 -2.43 2.47 13.47
C CYS A 63 -1.90 2.22 14.88
N ASN A 64 -1.19 3.18 15.48
CA ASN A 64 -0.86 3.13 16.91
C ASN A 64 -2.08 3.29 17.83
N LEU A 65 -3.24 3.67 17.29
CA LEU A 65 -4.52 3.72 18.02
C LEU A 65 -5.36 2.45 17.82
N TRP A 66 -4.90 1.51 16.99
CA TRP A 66 -5.60 0.25 16.82
C TRP A 66 -5.57 -0.59 18.10
N LYS A 67 -6.58 -1.44 18.25
CA LYS A 67 -6.84 -2.23 19.46
C LYS A 67 -6.37 -3.67 19.28
N GLY A 68 -6.01 -4.33 20.37
CA GLY A 68 -5.68 -5.75 20.38
C GLY A 68 -4.45 -6.11 19.52
N GLY A 69 -4.47 -7.28 18.89
CA GLY A 69 -3.33 -7.82 18.12
C GLY A 69 -3.05 -7.12 16.78
N TYR A 70 -3.82 -6.09 16.42
CA TYR A 70 -3.57 -5.26 15.24
C TYR A 70 -2.44 -4.25 15.45
N HIS A 71 -2.02 -4.01 16.69
CA HIS A 71 -0.94 -3.09 17.00
C HIS A 71 -0.01 -3.66 18.09
N CYS A 72 1.27 -3.35 17.98
CA CYS A 72 2.26 -3.66 19.00
C CYS A 72 3.26 -2.51 19.16
N ASN A 73 3.67 -2.23 20.40
CA ASN A 73 4.47 -1.05 20.76
C ASN A 73 5.87 -1.36 21.33
N THR A 74 6.20 -2.63 21.50
CA THR A 74 7.46 -3.07 22.13
C THR A 74 8.01 -4.33 21.47
N THR A 75 9.34 -4.38 21.31
CA THR A 75 10.08 -5.54 20.79
C THR A 75 10.42 -6.56 21.87
N GLN A 76 10.17 -6.23 23.15
CA GLN A 76 10.66 -7.03 24.28
C GLN A 76 9.83 -8.28 24.57
N PHE A 77 8.62 -8.37 24.04
CA PHE A 77 7.70 -9.46 24.33
C PHE A 77 7.23 -10.12 23.05
N SER A 78 7.21 -11.45 23.06
CA SER A 78 6.37 -12.21 22.14
C SER A 78 4.90 -11.86 22.39
N GLY A 79 4.05 -12.08 21.40
CA GLY A 79 2.62 -11.88 21.55
C GLY A 79 1.82 -12.78 20.62
N CYS A 80 0.53 -12.47 20.50
CA CYS A 80 -0.38 -13.22 19.65
C CYS A 80 -0.69 -12.41 18.41
N THR A 81 -0.72 -13.09 17.27
CA THR A 81 -1.31 -12.55 16.03
C THR A 81 -2.75 -12.08 16.25
N TYR A 82 -3.24 -11.17 15.42
CA TYR A 82 -4.57 -10.55 15.55
C TYR A 82 -5.72 -11.57 15.65
N ASN A 83 -5.62 -12.69 14.94
CA ASN A 83 -6.58 -13.80 14.94
C ASN A 83 -6.24 -14.90 15.96
N ARG A 84 -5.16 -14.71 16.73
CA ARG A 84 -4.64 -15.63 17.75
C ARG A 84 -4.32 -17.02 17.21
N GLU A 85 -4.11 -17.18 15.91
CA GLU A 85 -3.80 -18.50 15.33
C GLU A 85 -2.34 -18.89 15.50
N ALA A 86 -1.47 -17.92 15.80
CA ALA A 86 -0.06 -18.13 16.02
C ALA A 86 0.50 -17.20 17.09
N GLU A 87 1.53 -17.70 17.76
CA GLU A 87 2.48 -16.88 18.48
C GLU A 87 3.34 -16.10 17.50
N GLY A 88 3.70 -14.89 17.89
CA GLY A 88 4.40 -13.96 17.03
C GLY A 88 5.28 -12.98 17.78
N TYR A 89 5.90 -12.11 17.00
CA TYR A 89 6.77 -11.04 17.47
C TYR A 89 6.36 -9.69 16.88
N CYS A 90 6.81 -8.62 17.53
CA CYS A 90 6.58 -7.26 17.08
C CYS A 90 7.83 -6.74 16.32
N PRO A 91 7.76 -6.60 14.98
CA PRO A 91 8.91 -6.25 14.15
C PRO A 91 9.13 -4.73 14.10
N ILE A 92 9.46 -4.11 15.24
CA ILE A 92 9.82 -2.68 15.27
C ILE A 92 11.31 -2.54 14.95
N VAL A 93 11.60 -1.72 13.96
CA VAL A 93 12.97 -1.43 13.51
C VAL A 93 13.33 0.03 13.76
N THR A 94 14.63 0.31 13.73
CA THR A 94 15.16 1.68 13.77
C THR A 94 15.77 1.99 12.42
N TYR A 95 15.23 3.02 11.76
CA TYR A 95 15.67 3.48 10.46
C TYR A 95 16.88 4.42 10.59
N SER A 96 17.69 4.50 9.53
CA SER A 96 18.87 5.37 9.47
C SER A 96 18.53 6.86 9.49
N GLY A 97 17.30 7.22 9.11
CA GLY A 97 16.75 8.58 9.19
C GLY A 97 15.33 8.59 9.74
N ASP A 98 14.82 9.79 9.97
CA ASP A 98 13.45 9.95 10.45
C ASP A 98 12.43 9.49 9.41
N LEU A 99 11.36 8.86 9.90
CA LEU A 99 10.19 8.53 9.11
C LEU A 99 9.43 9.79 8.71
N PRO A 100 8.60 9.75 7.65
CA PRO A 100 7.67 10.83 7.32
C PRO A 100 6.75 11.17 8.51
N GLN A 101 6.35 12.43 8.66
CA GLN A 101 5.56 12.87 9.81
C GLN A 101 4.27 12.05 10.00
N TRP A 102 3.61 11.67 8.90
CA TRP A 102 2.40 10.84 8.89
C TRP A 102 2.63 9.37 9.33
N ALA A 103 3.87 8.89 9.29
CA ALA A 103 4.28 7.52 9.66
C ALA A 103 4.97 7.44 11.04
N ARG A 104 5.03 8.54 11.80
CA ARG A 104 5.69 8.59 13.11
C ARG A 104 4.75 8.13 14.21
N TYR A 105 4.73 6.83 14.45
CA TYR A 105 3.87 6.19 15.46
C TYR A 105 4.53 6.02 16.83
N PHE A 106 5.85 6.18 16.89
CA PHE A 106 6.66 5.96 18.07
C PHE A 106 7.27 7.26 18.61
N PRO A 107 7.63 7.34 19.91
CA PRO A 107 8.27 8.52 20.48
C PRO A 107 9.58 8.94 19.78
N LYS A 108 10.29 7.98 19.17
CA LYS A 108 11.47 8.26 18.35
C LYS A 108 11.06 8.34 16.89
N ALA A 109 11.37 9.46 16.23
CA ALA A 109 10.95 9.75 14.86
C ALA A 109 11.50 8.76 13.81
N ASN A 110 12.58 8.06 14.11
CA ASN A 110 13.18 7.04 13.25
C ASN A 110 12.79 5.60 13.62
N LYS A 111 11.74 5.40 14.42
CA LYS A 111 11.21 4.07 14.76
C LYS A 111 9.85 3.82 14.14
N GLY A 112 9.66 2.62 13.60
CA GLY A 112 8.41 2.16 13.00
C GLY A 112 8.38 0.64 12.85
N GLY A 113 7.27 0.11 12.37
CA GLY A 113 7.17 -1.27 11.89
C GLY A 113 8.09 -1.51 10.69
N GLN A 114 8.44 -2.78 10.46
CA GLN A 114 9.41 -3.20 9.44
C GLN A 114 8.94 -2.96 7.99
N SER A 115 7.63 -2.91 7.73
CA SER A 115 7.10 -2.84 6.37
C SER A 115 6.67 -1.41 6.01
N ALA A 116 7.34 -0.81 5.03
CA ALA A 116 6.92 0.47 4.45
C ALA A 116 5.58 0.36 3.70
N LEU A 117 5.25 -0.82 3.15
CA LEU A 117 3.97 -1.08 2.47
C LEU A 117 2.79 -1.10 3.44
N ALA A 118 3.02 -1.35 4.72
CA ALA A 118 2.00 -1.27 5.76
C ALA A 118 2.09 0.07 6.51
N ASP A 119 2.46 1.15 5.82
CA ASP A 119 2.66 2.49 6.37
C ASP A 119 3.61 2.57 7.57
N TYR A 120 4.54 1.62 7.73
CA TYR A 120 5.37 1.50 8.94
C TYR A 120 4.57 1.19 10.22
N CYS A 121 3.36 0.65 10.10
CA CYS A 121 2.59 0.14 11.22
C CYS A 121 3.26 -1.08 11.84
N ALA A 122 3.31 -1.11 13.17
CA ALA A 122 3.85 -2.24 13.92
C ALA A 122 2.70 -3.11 14.44
N TYR A 123 2.70 -4.39 14.06
CA TYR A 123 1.71 -5.40 14.42
C TYR A 123 2.40 -6.75 14.62
N PHE A 124 1.72 -7.71 15.26
CA PHE A 124 2.32 -9.02 15.51
C PHE A 124 2.39 -9.86 14.23
N ILE A 125 3.60 -10.31 13.90
CA ILE A 125 3.86 -11.26 12.81
C ILE A 125 4.09 -12.64 13.42
N ALA A 126 3.46 -13.66 12.84
CA ALA A 126 3.62 -15.05 13.27
C ALA A 126 5.08 -15.50 13.17
N TYR A 127 5.57 -16.26 14.14
CA TYR A 127 6.77 -17.05 13.94
C TYR A 127 6.50 -18.16 12.92
N SER A 128 7.51 -18.55 12.15
CA SER A 128 7.40 -19.63 11.16
C SER A 128 6.97 -20.97 11.79
N ASP A 129 7.34 -21.21 13.05
CA ASP A 129 6.98 -22.38 13.84
C ASP A 129 5.94 -22.06 14.94
N GLY A 130 5.33 -20.87 14.90
CA GLY A 130 4.48 -20.33 15.96
C GLY A 130 3.01 -20.75 15.91
N SER A 131 2.60 -21.52 14.90
CA SER A 131 1.19 -21.87 14.69
C SER A 131 0.61 -22.62 15.89
N CYS A 132 -0.49 -22.12 16.45
CA CYS A 132 -1.26 -22.85 17.46
C CYS A 132 -2.21 -23.87 16.83
N THR A 133 -2.58 -23.66 15.56
CA THR A 133 -3.67 -24.40 14.89
C THR A 133 -3.20 -25.59 14.07
N ASP A 134 -2.00 -25.50 13.51
CA ASP A 134 -1.40 -26.49 12.63
C ASP A 134 -0.22 -27.17 13.33
N THR A 135 -0.36 -28.46 13.63
CA THR A 135 0.66 -29.25 14.31
C THR A 135 1.77 -29.74 13.39
N THR A 136 1.64 -29.60 12.06
CA THR A 136 2.63 -30.11 11.10
C THR A 136 3.86 -29.21 11.00
N SER A 137 3.65 -27.90 11.12
CA SER A 137 4.68 -26.88 10.95
C SER A 137 5.01 -26.13 12.24
N ALA A 138 4.33 -26.46 13.34
CA ALA A 138 4.53 -25.81 14.63
C ALA A 138 5.60 -26.51 15.48
N ARG A 139 6.22 -25.73 16.38
CA ARG A 139 7.08 -26.26 17.43
C ARG A 139 6.29 -27.13 18.43
N GLU A 140 6.99 -28.06 19.07
CA GLU A 140 6.41 -28.91 20.11
C GLU A 140 5.83 -28.07 21.28
N PRO A 141 4.65 -28.41 21.83
CA PRO A 141 4.05 -27.69 22.94
C PRO A 141 4.84 -27.87 24.24
N ASP A 142 5.03 -26.78 24.99
CA ASP A 142 5.69 -26.84 26.30
C ASP A 142 4.71 -27.30 27.40
N ARG A 143 4.84 -28.57 27.79
CA ARG A 143 4.03 -29.20 28.86
C ARG A 143 4.28 -28.61 30.25
N VAL A 144 5.41 -27.93 30.46
CA VAL A 144 5.70 -27.22 31.72
C VAL A 144 4.88 -25.93 31.81
N LEU A 145 4.53 -25.33 30.66
CA LEU A 145 3.68 -24.14 30.57
C LEU A 145 2.19 -24.49 30.30
N GLY A 146 1.89 -25.78 30.21
CA GLY A 146 0.53 -26.29 29.99
C GLY A 146 0.02 -26.09 28.56
N GLU A 147 0.91 -25.93 27.59
CA GLU A 147 0.55 -25.67 26.19
C GLU A 147 -0.03 -26.90 25.50
N VAL A 148 -0.93 -26.65 24.56
CA VAL A 148 -1.47 -27.63 23.61
C VAL A 148 -1.67 -26.96 22.26
N ARG A 149 -1.29 -27.65 21.18
CA ARG A 149 -1.50 -27.22 19.79
C ARG A 149 -2.49 -28.14 19.08
N GLY A 150 -3.25 -27.58 18.15
CA GLY A 150 -4.28 -28.29 17.38
C GLY A 150 -5.32 -27.31 16.82
N SER A 151 -6.24 -27.80 15.99
CA SER A 151 -7.23 -26.95 15.30
C SER A 151 -8.03 -26.03 16.23
N ASN A 152 -8.33 -26.49 17.45
CA ASN A 152 -9.06 -25.76 18.48
C ASN A 152 -8.14 -25.00 19.47
N SER A 153 -6.85 -24.85 19.18
CA SER A 153 -5.92 -24.07 20.01
C SER A 153 -5.73 -22.66 19.48
N ARG A 154 -5.56 -21.71 20.40
CA ARG A 154 -5.30 -20.29 20.09
C ARG A 154 -4.24 -19.73 21.03
N CYS A 155 -3.54 -18.71 20.54
CA CYS A 155 -2.53 -17.98 21.29
C CYS A 155 -3.18 -17.10 22.35
N MET A 156 -2.69 -17.21 23.59
CA MET A 156 -3.12 -16.39 24.72
C MET A 156 -1.91 -15.92 25.49
N ALA A 157 -2.03 -14.74 26.12
CA ALA A 157 -1.00 -14.30 27.05
C ALA A 157 -1.05 -15.20 28.31
N SER A 158 0.12 -15.61 28.80
CA SER A 158 0.26 -16.58 29.87
C SER A 158 1.58 -16.40 30.63
N SER A 159 1.47 -16.39 31.95
CA SER A 159 2.58 -16.55 32.89
C SER A 159 2.62 -17.94 33.54
N LEU A 160 1.80 -18.87 33.05
CA LEU A 160 1.67 -20.21 33.64
C LEU A 160 2.99 -20.97 33.62
N VAL A 161 3.34 -21.56 34.76
CA VAL A 161 4.43 -22.52 34.92
C VAL A 161 4.05 -23.56 35.95
N ARG A 162 4.24 -24.84 35.64
CA ARG A 162 3.89 -25.94 36.54
C ARG A 162 4.58 -25.79 37.89
N THR A 163 3.85 -26.02 38.97
CA THR A 163 4.40 -25.92 40.34
C THR A 163 5.65 -26.79 40.48
N GLY A 164 6.72 -26.21 41.01
CA GLY A 164 8.03 -26.87 41.11
C GLY A 164 9.01 -26.54 39.98
N PHE A 165 8.55 -25.86 38.92
CA PHE A 165 9.38 -25.35 37.84
C PHE A 165 9.47 -23.82 37.89
N VAL A 166 10.56 -23.29 37.34
CA VAL A 166 10.78 -21.86 37.16
C VAL A 166 10.85 -21.54 35.68
N ARG A 167 10.29 -20.41 35.28
CA ARG A 167 10.35 -19.98 33.89
C ARG A 167 11.75 -19.45 33.58
N GLY A 168 12.43 -20.08 32.62
CA GLY A 168 13.80 -19.73 32.25
C GLY A 168 13.93 -18.33 31.61
N SER A 169 12.85 -17.80 31.03
CA SER A 169 12.79 -16.41 30.56
C SER A 169 11.47 -15.75 30.95
N PRO A 170 11.49 -14.56 31.58
CA PRO A 170 10.29 -13.76 31.82
C PRO A 170 9.70 -13.13 30.55
N THR A 171 10.35 -13.25 29.38
CA THR A 171 9.96 -12.58 28.13
C THR A 171 8.93 -13.33 27.29
N ASN A 172 8.75 -14.63 27.50
CA ASN A 172 7.74 -15.40 26.78
C ASN A 172 6.42 -15.17 27.50
N GLY A 173 5.61 -14.23 27.05
CA GLY A 173 4.37 -13.85 27.76
C GLY A 173 3.14 -14.57 27.25
N ASN A 174 3.29 -15.61 26.41
CA ASN A 174 2.19 -16.24 25.67
C ASN A 174 2.45 -17.72 25.45
N GLY A 175 1.38 -18.43 25.06
CA GLY A 175 1.40 -19.84 24.69
C GLY A 175 0.12 -20.24 23.96
N CYS A 176 0.10 -21.46 23.44
CA CYS A 176 -1.06 -22.02 22.74
C CYS A 176 -1.91 -22.88 23.66
N TYR A 177 -3.20 -22.58 23.74
CA TYR A 177 -4.14 -23.27 24.62
C TYR A 177 -5.42 -23.64 23.87
N GLN A 178 -5.95 -24.82 24.18
CA GLN A 178 -7.24 -25.25 23.63
C GLN A 178 -8.37 -24.39 24.16
N HIS A 179 -9.29 -24.05 23.27
CA HIS A 179 -10.51 -23.33 23.64
C HIS A 179 -11.74 -24.04 23.11
N ARG A 180 -12.89 -23.75 23.73
CA ARG A 180 -14.21 -24.13 23.25
C ARG A 180 -15.23 -23.06 23.61
N CYS A 181 -16.30 -23.02 22.83
CA CYS A 181 -17.36 -22.04 22.98
C CYS A 181 -18.64 -22.80 23.29
N ILE A 182 -19.12 -22.70 24.53
CA ILE A 182 -20.28 -23.46 25.03
C ILE A 182 -21.22 -22.48 25.73
N ASN A 183 -22.50 -22.50 25.38
CA ASN A 183 -23.55 -21.71 26.06
C ASN A 183 -23.19 -20.21 26.23
N ASN A 184 -22.71 -19.55 25.17
CA ASN A 184 -22.23 -18.15 25.21
C ASN A 184 -21.07 -17.89 26.17
N SER A 185 -20.33 -18.93 26.55
CA SER A 185 -19.13 -18.84 27.37
C SER A 185 -17.91 -19.35 26.61
N LEU A 186 -16.78 -18.68 26.82
CA LEU A 186 -15.47 -19.09 26.34
C LEU A 186 -14.81 -19.90 27.44
N GLU A 187 -14.45 -21.14 27.16
CA GLU A 187 -13.68 -21.97 28.06
C GLU A 187 -12.32 -22.32 27.48
N VAL A 188 -11.31 -22.38 28.34
CA VAL A 188 -9.92 -22.70 27.98
C VAL A 188 -9.42 -23.86 28.81
N ALA A 189 -8.64 -24.75 28.17
CA ALA A 189 -8.08 -25.91 28.82
C ALA A 189 -6.57 -25.77 29.07
N VAL A 190 -6.16 -26.16 30.28
CA VAL A 190 -4.76 -26.39 30.66
C VAL A 190 -4.70 -27.76 31.34
N ASP A 191 -3.82 -28.64 30.88
CA ASP A 191 -3.70 -30.02 31.40
C ASP A 191 -5.03 -30.81 31.41
N GLY A 192 -5.90 -30.56 30.42
CA GLY A 192 -7.21 -31.20 30.34
C GLY A 192 -8.27 -30.66 31.31
N LEU A 193 -7.91 -29.72 32.19
CA LEU A 193 -8.87 -29.00 33.03
C LEU A 193 -9.43 -27.81 32.27
N TRP A 194 -10.74 -27.75 32.11
CA TRP A 194 -11.45 -26.63 31.49
C TRP A 194 -11.81 -25.57 32.54
N ARG A 195 -11.60 -24.30 32.20
CA ARG A 195 -12.06 -23.15 32.98
C ARG A 195 -12.74 -22.12 32.09
N GLU A 196 -13.82 -21.56 32.63
CA GLU A 196 -14.55 -20.45 32.03
C GLU A 196 -13.74 -19.15 32.12
N CYS A 197 -13.69 -18.43 31.01
CA CYS A 197 -13.07 -17.12 30.89
C CYS A 197 -14.08 -16.01 31.23
N PRO A 198 -13.64 -14.90 31.85
CA PRO A 198 -14.48 -13.71 32.00
C PRO A 198 -14.96 -13.20 30.63
N GLN A 199 -16.21 -12.71 30.56
CA GLN A 199 -16.83 -12.26 29.30
C GLN A 199 -16.02 -11.17 28.58
N ALA A 200 -15.46 -10.22 29.34
CA ALA A 200 -14.63 -9.13 28.83
C ALA A 200 -13.15 -9.52 28.62
N GLY A 201 -12.80 -10.79 28.87
CA GLY A 201 -11.41 -11.23 28.99
C GLY A 201 -10.84 -10.90 30.37
N GLY A 202 -9.67 -11.45 30.67
CA GLY A 202 -9.02 -11.27 31.97
C GLY A 202 -8.30 -12.52 32.46
N SER A 203 -7.73 -12.43 33.65
CA SER A 203 -6.91 -13.50 34.19
C SER A 203 -7.72 -14.65 34.80
N ILE A 204 -7.25 -15.86 34.53
CA ILE A 204 -7.71 -17.10 35.16
C ILE A 204 -6.49 -17.89 35.65
N HIS A 205 -6.71 -18.67 36.70
CA HIS A 205 -5.67 -19.47 37.35
C HIS A 205 -5.97 -20.95 37.19
N PHE A 206 -4.94 -21.80 37.19
CA PHE A 206 -5.09 -23.25 37.13
C PHE A 206 -4.40 -23.94 38.31
N PRO A 207 -5.03 -24.93 38.95
CA PRO A 207 -4.39 -25.69 40.03
C PRO A 207 -3.18 -26.46 39.50
N GLY A 208 -2.10 -26.49 40.27
CA GLY A 208 -0.84 -27.12 39.85
C GLY A 208 0.05 -26.24 38.95
N PHE A 209 -0.34 -25.00 38.71
CA PHE A 209 0.45 -23.99 38.00
C PHE A 209 0.57 -22.72 38.86
N ASN A 210 1.74 -22.10 38.81
CA ASN A 210 1.97 -20.73 39.28
C ASN A 210 1.71 -19.75 38.11
N GLY A 211 1.33 -18.52 38.43
CA GLY A 211 0.99 -17.50 37.44
C GLY A 211 -0.46 -17.57 36.98
N GLU A 212 -0.73 -16.91 35.86
CA GLU A 212 -2.08 -16.71 35.32
C GLU A 212 -2.09 -16.86 33.80
N LEU A 213 -3.23 -17.29 33.27
CA LEU A 213 -3.56 -17.24 31.85
C LEU A 213 -4.50 -16.06 31.63
N ILE A 214 -4.21 -15.21 30.64
CA ILE A 214 -5.06 -14.09 30.27
C ILE A 214 -5.97 -14.50 29.11
N CYS A 215 -7.23 -14.76 29.43
CA CYS A 215 -8.26 -15.02 28.43
C CYS A 215 -8.52 -13.78 27.57
N PRO A 216 -8.72 -13.96 26.25
CA PRO A 216 -9.34 -12.91 25.45
C PRO A 216 -10.80 -12.68 25.84
N ALA A 217 -11.36 -11.58 25.35
CA ALA A 217 -12.81 -11.40 25.44
C ALA A 217 -13.53 -12.48 24.62
N TYR A 218 -14.74 -12.85 25.07
CA TYR A 218 -15.55 -13.89 24.42
C TYR A 218 -15.67 -13.70 22.90
N HIS A 219 -15.87 -12.44 22.46
CA HIS A 219 -16.09 -12.11 21.06
C HIS A 219 -14.84 -12.26 20.17
N GLU A 220 -13.64 -12.34 20.73
CA GLU A 220 -12.42 -12.52 19.94
C GLU A 220 -12.25 -13.96 19.41
N LEU A 221 -12.77 -14.96 20.14
CA LEU A 221 -12.60 -16.38 19.79
C LEU A 221 -13.92 -17.12 19.53
N CYS A 222 -14.97 -16.78 20.28
CA CYS A 222 -16.24 -17.51 20.24
C CYS A 222 -17.31 -16.84 19.41
N ASN A 223 -17.05 -15.61 18.96
CA ASN A 223 -17.91 -14.95 18.00
C ASN A 223 -17.42 -15.20 16.57
N THR A 224 -17.36 -16.48 16.18
CA THR A 224 -17.06 -16.83 14.78
C THR A 224 -18.24 -16.63 13.86
N ASP A 225 -19.49 -16.62 14.37
CA ASP A 225 -20.71 -16.32 13.60
C ASP A 225 -21.87 -15.90 14.52
N THR A 226 -21.76 -14.76 15.20
CA THR A 226 -22.79 -13.75 14.95
C THR A 226 -22.22 -12.96 13.77
N ALA A 227 -22.46 -13.36 12.51
CA ALA A 227 -23.72 -12.97 11.86
C ALA A 227 -24.21 -11.73 12.59
N VAL A 228 -23.74 -10.54 12.20
CA VAL A 228 -24.12 -9.25 12.79
C VAL A 228 -25.60 -9.31 13.10
N ASP A 229 -25.95 -9.64 14.35
CA ASP A 229 -27.24 -10.23 14.73
C ASP A 229 -28.17 -10.51 13.52
N SER A 230 -27.84 -11.50 12.67
CA SER A 230 -28.58 -11.71 11.41
C SER A 230 -30.01 -12.18 11.68
N GLY A 231 -30.31 -12.51 12.95
CA GLY A 231 -31.66 -12.73 13.46
C GLY A 231 -32.42 -11.44 13.81
N LYS A 232 -31.76 -10.27 13.90
CA LYS A 232 -32.41 -8.97 14.08
C LYS A 232 -32.55 -8.16 12.80
N CYS A 233 -31.58 -8.25 11.86
CA CYS A 233 -31.67 -7.48 10.61
C CYS A 233 -32.26 -8.32 9.47
N PRO A 234 -33.24 -7.77 8.72
CA PRO A 234 -33.86 -8.49 7.62
C PRO A 234 -32.82 -8.85 6.56
N SER A 235 -32.79 -10.14 6.18
CA SER A 235 -31.92 -10.71 5.14
C SER A 235 -30.42 -10.36 5.29
N ALA A 236 -29.91 -10.18 6.52
CA ALA A 236 -28.54 -9.72 6.77
C ALA A 236 -28.15 -8.47 5.97
N CYS A 237 -29.11 -7.56 5.76
CA CYS A 237 -28.95 -6.35 4.94
C CYS A 237 -28.47 -6.64 3.51
N ASN A 238 -28.71 -7.85 2.99
CA ASN A 238 -28.23 -8.35 1.70
C ASN A 238 -26.73 -8.07 1.47
N PHE A 239 -25.94 -7.93 2.55
CA PHE A 239 -24.54 -7.51 2.53
C PHE A 239 -24.27 -6.14 1.88
N ASN A 240 -25.32 -5.32 1.71
CA ASN A 240 -25.27 -3.98 1.13
C ASN A 240 -25.51 -2.88 2.18
N GLY A 241 -25.19 -3.17 3.44
CA GLY A 241 -25.36 -2.22 4.54
C GLY A 241 -24.89 -2.79 5.86
N ASP A 242 -24.70 -1.90 6.82
CA ASP A 242 -24.36 -2.24 8.20
C ASP A 242 -25.64 -2.57 8.98
N CYS A 243 -25.64 -3.69 9.70
CA CYS A 243 -26.73 -4.01 10.62
C CYS A 243 -26.44 -3.36 11.99
N VAL A 244 -27.22 -2.34 12.34
CA VAL A 244 -27.09 -1.60 13.61
C VAL A 244 -28.43 -1.70 14.34
N ASP A 245 -28.43 -2.24 15.56
CA ASP A 245 -29.60 -2.40 16.42
C ASP A 245 -30.82 -3.08 15.74
N GLY A 246 -30.58 -4.03 14.84
CA GLY A 246 -31.64 -4.74 14.10
C GLY A 246 -32.22 -3.98 12.91
N ARG A 247 -31.60 -2.87 12.51
CA ARG A 247 -31.95 -2.11 11.31
C ARG A 247 -30.77 -2.08 10.34
N CYS A 248 -31.06 -2.19 9.05
CA CYS A 248 -30.06 -2.03 8.02
C CYS A 248 -29.79 -0.56 7.70
N HIS A 249 -28.53 -0.18 7.82
CA HIS A 249 -27.97 1.09 7.37
C HIS A 249 -27.28 0.86 6.02
N CYS A 250 -28.02 1.07 4.93
CA CYS A 250 -27.57 0.72 3.60
C CYS A 250 -26.38 1.55 3.12
N PHE A 251 -25.45 0.89 2.43
CA PHE A 251 -24.37 1.54 1.71
C PHE A 251 -24.93 2.41 0.58
N LEU A 252 -24.12 3.39 0.15
CA LEU A 252 -24.48 4.31 -0.92
C LEU A 252 -24.92 3.52 -2.17
N GLY A 253 -26.11 3.83 -2.70
CA GLY A 253 -26.68 3.15 -3.86
C GLY A 253 -27.67 2.05 -3.52
N PHE A 254 -27.77 1.68 -2.24
CA PHE A 254 -28.70 0.68 -1.76
C PHE A 254 -29.71 1.30 -0.78
N TYR A 255 -30.90 0.74 -0.76
CA TYR A 255 -31.98 1.19 0.13
C TYR A 255 -32.99 0.07 0.40
N GLY A 256 -33.98 0.38 1.22
CA GLY A 256 -34.99 -0.56 1.67
C GLY A 256 -34.65 -1.14 3.04
N HIS A 257 -35.59 -1.90 3.60
CA HIS A 257 -35.45 -2.40 4.97
C HIS A 257 -34.25 -3.35 5.16
N ASP A 258 -33.83 -4.01 4.08
CA ASP A 258 -32.80 -5.03 4.01
C ASP A 258 -31.73 -4.70 2.97
N CYS A 259 -31.69 -3.47 2.43
CA CYS A 259 -30.73 -3.04 1.40
C CYS A 259 -30.70 -3.90 0.12
N SER A 260 -31.78 -4.63 -0.18
CA SER A 260 -31.91 -5.42 -1.42
C SER A 260 -32.14 -4.56 -2.67
N ARG A 261 -32.60 -3.32 -2.49
CA ARG A 261 -33.02 -2.45 -3.60
C ARG A 261 -31.92 -1.47 -3.94
N ARG A 262 -31.70 -1.24 -5.24
CA ARG A 262 -30.73 -0.27 -5.76
C ARG A 262 -31.41 1.00 -6.27
N SER A 263 -30.79 2.14 -6.00
CA SER A 263 -31.18 3.44 -6.53
C SER A 263 -29.94 4.26 -6.83
N CYS A 264 -29.99 5.07 -7.88
CA CYS A 264 -28.90 5.96 -8.22
C CYS A 264 -28.71 7.03 -7.13
N PRO A 265 -27.57 7.05 -6.41
CA PRO A 265 -27.34 8.05 -5.39
C PRO A 265 -27.31 9.44 -6.02
N ARG A 266 -28.07 10.38 -5.44
CA ARG A 266 -28.14 11.78 -5.91
C ARG A 266 -28.37 11.91 -7.43
N ASN A 267 -29.11 10.97 -8.02
CA ASN A 267 -29.32 10.88 -9.47
C ASN A 267 -28.00 10.93 -10.28
N CYS A 268 -27.03 10.10 -9.88
CA CYS A 268 -25.69 10.01 -10.49
C CYS A 268 -24.95 11.35 -10.49
N THR A 269 -25.22 12.18 -9.47
CA THR A 269 -24.64 13.52 -9.26
C THR A 269 -24.74 14.48 -10.44
N GLY A 270 -25.62 14.20 -11.41
CA GLY A 270 -25.69 14.92 -12.68
C GLY A 270 -24.59 14.56 -13.69
N ASN A 271 -23.65 13.70 -13.31
CA ASN A 271 -22.53 13.20 -14.12
C ASN A 271 -22.78 11.81 -14.72
N GLY A 272 -24.02 11.31 -14.68
CA GLY A 272 -24.39 10.04 -15.28
C GLY A 272 -25.88 9.96 -15.58
N LEU A 273 -26.26 8.88 -16.27
CA LEU A 273 -27.65 8.48 -16.46
C LEU A 273 -28.01 7.43 -15.42
N CYS A 274 -29.13 7.64 -14.72
CA CYS A 274 -29.67 6.62 -13.83
C CYS A 274 -30.44 5.57 -14.63
N LEU A 275 -29.98 4.32 -14.62
CA LEU A 275 -30.65 3.20 -15.27
C LEU A 275 -31.81 2.67 -14.41
N ASN A 276 -32.77 2.01 -15.06
CA ASN A 276 -33.96 1.46 -14.39
C ASN A 276 -33.65 0.42 -13.29
N ASN A 277 -32.47 -0.20 -13.31
CA ASN A 277 -31.99 -1.13 -12.29
C ASN A 277 -31.28 -0.43 -11.10
N GLY A 278 -31.25 0.90 -11.08
CA GLY A 278 -30.64 1.69 -10.01
C GLY A 278 -29.11 1.81 -10.10
N ILE A 279 -28.51 1.48 -11.24
CA ILE A 279 -27.07 1.64 -11.52
C ILE A 279 -26.85 2.95 -12.29
N CYS A 280 -25.79 3.67 -11.94
CA CYS A 280 -25.36 4.85 -12.66
C CYS A 280 -24.47 4.48 -13.86
N GLU A 281 -24.90 4.86 -15.06
CA GLU A 281 -24.06 4.89 -16.25
C GLU A 281 -23.36 6.24 -16.31
N CYS A 282 -22.10 6.29 -15.92
CA CYS A 282 -21.36 7.56 -15.84
C CYS A 282 -21.04 8.12 -17.23
N LYS A 283 -21.09 9.45 -17.33
CA LYS A 283 -20.60 10.18 -18.51
C LYS A 283 -19.09 9.95 -18.65
N PRO A 284 -18.53 10.08 -19.86
CA PRO A 284 -17.09 10.03 -20.07
C PRO A 284 -16.34 10.97 -19.11
N GLY A 285 -15.29 10.46 -18.47
CA GLY A 285 -14.48 11.20 -17.49
C GLY A 285 -14.98 11.10 -16.05
N TYR A 286 -16.03 10.33 -15.74
CA TYR A 286 -16.52 10.11 -14.38
C TYR A 286 -16.70 8.62 -14.06
N THR A 287 -16.52 8.26 -12.79
CA THR A 287 -16.63 6.89 -12.26
C THR A 287 -17.21 6.90 -10.83
N GLY A 288 -17.34 5.70 -10.26
CA GLY A 288 -17.91 5.46 -8.95
C GLY A 288 -19.42 5.22 -8.97
N VAL A 289 -19.94 4.69 -7.86
CA VAL A 289 -21.36 4.28 -7.73
C VAL A 289 -22.37 5.41 -7.97
N ASP A 290 -21.95 6.66 -7.84
CA ASP A 290 -22.77 7.87 -8.06
C ASP A 290 -22.16 8.86 -9.07
N CYS A 291 -21.13 8.46 -9.82
CA CYS A 291 -20.42 9.29 -10.80
C CYS A 291 -19.81 10.58 -10.23
N SER A 292 -19.52 10.63 -8.93
CA SER A 292 -18.93 11.80 -8.30
C SER A 292 -17.42 11.92 -8.49
N THR A 293 -16.74 10.83 -8.84
CA THR A 293 -15.29 10.79 -8.98
C THR A 293 -14.91 11.04 -10.43
N ALA A 294 -14.15 12.11 -10.69
CA ALA A 294 -13.56 12.30 -12.01
C ALA A 294 -12.42 11.30 -12.24
N ILE A 295 -12.39 10.72 -13.44
CA ILE A 295 -11.36 9.79 -13.89
C ILE A 295 -10.13 10.61 -14.30
N CYS A 296 -8.96 10.21 -13.85
CA CYS A 296 -7.69 10.70 -14.41
C CYS A 296 -7.33 9.91 -15.67
N ASP A 297 -6.53 10.52 -16.54
CA ASP A 297 -5.96 9.86 -17.70
C ASP A 297 -5.36 8.48 -17.33
N GLU A 298 -5.57 7.45 -18.14
CA GLU A 298 -5.00 6.11 -17.90
C GLU A 298 -3.48 6.16 -17.74
N GLN A 299 -2.83 7.10 -18.42
CA GLN A 299 -1.40 7.33 -18.33
C GLN A 299 -0.95 7.83 -16.96
N CYS A 300 -1.86 8.37 -16.15
CA CYS A 300 -1.58 8.74 -14.76
C CYS A 300 -1.05 7.54 -13.97
N SER A 301 -1.75 6.40 -14.02
CA SER A 301 -1.32 5.21 -13.30
C SER A 301 -0.12 4.52 -13.95
N LEU A 302 -0.03 4.54 -15.29
CA LEU A 302 1.10 3.95 -16.02
C LEU A 302 2.43 4.66 -15.69
N HIS A 303 2.38 5.97 -15.52
CA HIS A 303 3.52 6.77 -15.11
C HIS A 303 3.65 6.90 -13.59
N GLY A 304 2.95 6.08 -12.81
CA GLY A 304 3.06 6.02 -11.34
C GLY A 304 2.62 7.29 -10.61
N GLY A 305 1.57 7.94 -11.12
CA GLY A 305 0.80 8.97 -10.43
C GLY A 305 -0.38 8.38 -9.66
N VAL A 306 -0.87 9.17 -8.71
CA VAL A 306 -2.10 8.92 -7.94
C VAL A 306 -3.18 9.83 -8.47
N CYS A 307 -4.33 9.25 -8.82
CA CYS A 307 -5.49 10.02 -9.22
C CYS A 307 -6.26 10.49 -7.98
N ASP A 308 -6.34 11.80 -7.78
CA ASP A 308 -7.28 12.43 -6.84
C ASP A 308 -8.32 13.23 -7.62
N ASN A 309 -9.50 12.62 -7.80
CA ASN A 309 -10.68 13.24 -8.41
C ASN A 309 -10.39 14.01 -9.72
N GLY A 310 -9.76 13.34 -10.69
CA GLY A 310 -9.41 13.91 -12.00
C GLY A 310 -8.10 14.69 -12.03
N VAL A 311 -7.44 14.89 -10.88
CA VAL A 311 -6.11 15.48 -10.78
C VAL A 311 -5.09 14.36 -10.60
N CYS A 312 -4.10 14.29 -11.49
CA CYS A 312 -3.01 13.33 -11.35
C CYS A 312 -1.86 13.93 -10.54
N GLU A 313 -1.59 13.38 -9.37
CA GLU A 313 -0.47 13.75 -8.51
C GLU A 313 0.66 12.74 -8.62
N PHE A 314 1.88 13.19 -8.90
CA PHE A 314 3.04 12.33 -9.00
C PHE A 314 3.87 12.41 -7.73
N ARG A 315 3.47 11.66 -6.70
CA ARG A 315 4.18 11.65 -5.40
C ARG A 315 5.49 10.91 -5.50
N CYS A 316 6.53 11.44 -4.86
CA CYS A 316 7.83 10.79 -4.88
C CYS A 316 7.87 9.53 -3.99
N SER A 317 7.08 9.49 -2.92
CA SER A 317 7.02 8.37 -1.97
C SER A 317 6.54 7.04 -2.55
N ASP A 318 5.76 7.09 -3.64
CA ASP A 318 4.96 5.94 -4.08
C ASP A 318 5.76 4.92 -4.91
N TYR A 319 7.02 5.24 -5.21
CA TYR A 319 7.95 4.35 -5.92
C TYR A 319 8.75 3.41 -5.00
N GLY A 320 8.41 3.33 -3.72
CA GLY A 320 9.05 2.44 -2.76
C GLY A 320 10.50 2.84 -2.47
N ALA A 321 10.74 3.44 -1.30
CA ALA A 321 12.05 3.94 -0.85
C ALA A 321 12.65 5.12 -1.66
N TYR A 322 11.87 5.73 -2.55
CA TYR A 322 12.19 7.01 -3.19
C TYR A 322 11.84 8.17 -2.24
N SER A 323 12.60 9.25 -2.33
CA SER A 323 12.29 10.51 -1.65
C SER A 323 12.99 11.67 -2.35
N CYS A 324 12.64 12.91 -2.01
CA CYS A 324 13.35 14.07 -2.51
C CYS A 324 14.76 14.15 -1.90
N GLN A 325 15.76 13.86 -2.73
CA GLN A 325 17.17 13.85 -2.39
C GLN A 325 17.83 15.12 -2.92
N ASN A 326 18.76 15.68 -2.14
CA ASN A 326 19.54 16.83 -2.59
C ASN A 326 20.45 16.46 -3.76
N THR A 327 20.49 17.29 -4.81
CA THR A 327 21.31 17.05 -6.01
C THR A 327 22.76 16.69 -5.68
N SER A 328 23.37 17.33 -4.68
CA SER A 328 24.76 17.04 -4.29
C SER A 328 25.02 15.58 -3.91
N VAL A 329 24.06 14.91 -3.26
CA VAL A 329 24.13 13.48 -2.92
C VAL A 329 24.09 12.64 -4.20
N LEU A 330 23.20 12.99 -5.13
CA LEU A 330 23.02 12.28 -6.38
C LEU A 330 24.27 12.34 -7.26
N LEU A 331 24.86 13.53 -7.42
CA LEU A 331 26.06 13.76 -8.24
C LEU A 331 27.28 12.95 -7.77
N SER A 332 27.32 12.54 -6.50
CA SER A 332 28.41 11.74 -5.95
C SER A 332 28.31 10.26 -6.33
N THR A 333 27.11 9.78 -6.66
CA THR A 333 26.81 8.36 -6.91
C THR A 333 26.56 8.08 -8.40
N LEU A 334 25.90 9.01 -9.09
CA LEU A 334 25.53 8.90 -10.49
C LEU A 334 26.72 9.13 -11.42
N SER A 335 26.70 8.47 -12.58
CA SER A 335 27.75 8.52 -13.59
C SER A 335 27.28 9.18 -14.89
N VAL A 336 26.11 8.79 -15.40
CA VAL A 336 25.52 9.29 -16.67
C VAL A 336 24.78 10.60 -16.43
N CYS A 337 23.88 10.62 -15.45
CA CYS A 337 23.05 11.76 -15.12
C CYS A 337 23.78 12.83 -14.31
N LYS A 338 24.98 12.54 -13.81
CA LYS A 338 25.79 13.52 -13.07
C LYS A 338 25.98 14.84 -13.83
N ASN A 339 26.32 14.76 -15.10
CA ASN A 339 26.55 15.96 -15.92
C ASN A 339 25.24 16.64 -16.36
N VAL A 340 24.10 15.94 -16.23
CA VAL A 340 22.77 16.46 -16.56
C VAL A 340 22.19 17.21 -15.36
N LEU A 341 22.26 16.63 -14.16
CA LEU A 341 21.68 17.21 -12.95
C LEU A 341 22.59 18.28 -12.31
N GLY A 342 23.86 18.35 -12.73
CA GLY A 342 24.88 19.21 -12.11
C GLY A 342 24.63 20.71 -12.19
N SER A 343 23.71 21.17 -13.04
CA SER A 343 23.33 22.58 -13.17
C SER A 343 22.33 23.05 -12.11
N ASP A 344 21.69 22.15 -11.36
CA ASP A 344 20.76 22.49 -10.28
C ASP A 344 21.27 22.02 -8.90
N ILE A 345 22.40 22.59 -8.48
CA ILE A 345 23.13 22.20 -7.27
C ILE A 345 22.29 22.43 -5.99
N SER A 346 21.34 23.37 -6.03
CA SER A 346 20.43 23.68 -4.91
C SER A 346 19.10 22.91 -4.95
N GLY A 347 18.83 22.17 -6.02
CA GLY A 347 17.60 21.44 -6.22
C GLY A 347 17.49 20.16 -5.40
N GLN A 348 16.29 19.59 -5.42
CA GLN A 348 16.02 18.24 -4.96
C GLN A 348 15.41 17.44 -6.10
N HIS A 349 15.73 16.16 -6.17
CA HIS A 349 15.16 15.25 -7.15
C HIS A 349 14.61 14.00 -6.48
N CYS A 350 13.55 13.47 -7.05
CA CYS A 350 12.97 12.22 -6.62
C CYS A 350 13.89 11.06 -7.00
N ALA A 351 14.49 10.41 -6.00
CA ALA A 351 15.43 9.32 -6.20
C ALA A 351 15.49 8.38 -4.97
N PRO A 352 16.00 7.14 -5.11
CA PRO A 352 16.24 6.24 -3.99
C PRO A 352 17.20 6.84 -2.96
N ARG A 353 16.93 6.58 -1.67
CA ARG A 353 17.83 7.01 -0.58
C ARG A 353 19.14 6.21 -0.52
N GLU A 354 19.10 4.94 -0.90
CA GLU A 354 20.25 4.05 -0.77
C GLU A 354 21.20 4.20 -1.97
N PRO A 355 22.49 4.49 -1.77
CA PRO A 355 23.43 4.70 -2.89
C PRO A 355 23.56 3.50 -3.83
N SER A 356 23.47 2.28 -3.29
CA SER A 356 23.51 1.02 -4.07
C SER A 356 22.34 0.94 -5.06
N ILE A 357 21.13 1.29 -4.61
CA ILE A 357 19.90 1.32 -5.42
C ILE A 357 19.92 2.50 -6.38
N LEU A 358 20.45 3.65 -5.95
CA LEU A 358 20.62 4.82 -6.80
C LEU A 358 21.57 4.56 -7.98
N GLN A 359 22.63 3.77 -7.78
CA GLN A 359 23.50 3.35 -8.88
C GLN A 359 22.78 2.38 -9.82
N GLN A 360 22.00 1.44 -9.28
CA GLN A 360 21.19 0.53 -10.09
C GLN A 360 20.15 1.28 -10.92
N LEU A 361 19.56 2.37 -10.40
CA LEU A 361 18.60 3.20 -11.15
C LEU A 361 19.15 3.64 -12.50
N GLU A 362 20.42 4.06 -12.57
CA GLU A 362 21.04 4.43 -13.85
C GLU A 362 21.10 3.25 -14.81
N GLU A 363 21.52 2.09 -14.33
CA GLU A 363 21.72 0.90 -15.17
C GLU A 363 20.40 0.27 -15.63
N VAL A 364 19.39 0.23 -14.76
CA VAL A 364 18.16 -0.56 -15.00
C VAL A 364 16.96 0.29 -15.40
N VAL A 365 17.02 1.62 -15.25
CA VAL A 365 15.93 2.54 -15.65
C VAL A 365 16.42 3.58 -16.65
N VAL A 366 17.46 4.35 -16.30
CA VAL A 366 17.93 5.45 -17.16
C VAL A 366 18.49 4.91 -18.47
N MET A 367 19.36 3.91 -18.43
CA MET A 367 20.01 3.37 -19.63
C MET A 367 19.01 2.70 -20.59
N PRO A 368 18.03 1.89 -20.13
CA PRO A 368 16.93 1.45 -20.98
C PRO A 368 16.14 2.60 -21.62
N ASN A 369 15.77 3.63 -20.86
CA ASN A 369 15.07 4.80 -21.40
C ASN A 369 15.93 5.53 -22.45
N TYR A 370 17.23 5.71 -22.20
CA TYR A 370 18.17 6.25 -23.17
C TYR A 370 18.25 5.39 -24.43
N ASN A 371 18.35 4.06 -24.30
CA ASN A 371 18.41 3.15 -25.44
C ASN A 371 17.11 3.16 -26.27
N HIS A 372 15.96 3.39 -25.64
CA HIS A 372 14.69 3.60 -26.35
C HIS A 372 14.68 4.92 -27.13
N LEU A 373 15.18 6.01 -26.52
CA LEU A 373 15.30 7.32 -27.16
C LEU A 373 16.42 7.37 -28.22
N PHE A 374 17.41 6.48 -28.11
CA PHE A 374 18.56 6.40 -28.99
C PHE A 374 18.91 4.94 -29.35
N PRO A 375 18.07 4.28 -30.17
CA PRO A 375 18.22 2.86 -30.47
C PRO A 375 19.49 2.59 -31.28
N VAL A 376 20.28 1.61 -30.82
CA VAL A 376 21.52 1.19 -31.45
C VAL A 376 21.22 0.50 -32.78
N GLY A 377 21.43 1.21 -33.89
CA GLY A 377 21.38 0.63 -35.25
C GLY A 377 20.68 1.46 -36.32
N ALA A 378 19.71 2.31 -35.97
CA ALA A 378 18.88 2.99 -36.97
C ALA A 378 19.49 4.25 -37.61
N ARG A 379 20.62 4.78 -37.08
CA ARG A 379 21.15 6.11 -37.48
C ARG A 379 22.62 6.20 -37.83
N LYS A 380 23.30 5.06 -38.04
CA LYS A 380 24.63 5.09 -38.69
C LYS A 380 24.58 5.53 -40.17
N LEU A 381 23.39 5.73 -40.75
CA LEU A 381 23.22 6.05 -42.18
C LEU A 381 23.00 7.54 -42.51
N PHE A 382 22.64 8.40 -41.55
CA PHE A 382 22.43 9.83 -41.83
C PHE A 382 22.95 10.73 -40.70
N ASN A 383 23.92 11.59 -41.04
CA ASN A 383 24.56 12.66 -40.26
C ASN A 383 25.58 12.28 -39.16
N ILE A 384 26.86 12.25 -39.56
CA ILE A 384 28.05 12.12 -38.70
C ILE A 384 28.21 13.28 -37.70
N PHE A 385 27.63 14.47 -37.97
CA PHE A 385 27.67 15.63 -37.06
C PHE A 385 26.41 15.80 -36.19
N GLY A 386 25.29 15.16 -36.54
CA GLY A 386 24.04 15.24 -35.79
C GLY A 386 23.89 14.17 -34.71
N SER A 387 24.68 13.09 -34.81
CA SER A 387 24.62 11.95 -33.89
C SER A 387 25.05 12.30 -32.47
N THR A 388 26.10 13.10 -32.30
CA THR A 388 26.62 13.51 -30.96
C THR A 388 25.65 14.44 -30.24
N TYR A 389 24.97 15.32 -30.97
CA TYR A 389 23.99 16.24 -30.38
C TYR A 389 22.70 15.51 -29.98
N CYS A 390 22.26 14.56 -30.79
CA CYS A 390 21.12 13.70 -30.47
C CYS A 390 21.43 12.77 -29.29
N ASP A 391 22.64 12.19 -29.23
CA ASP A 391 23.10 11.39 -28.08
C ASP A 391 23.01 12.18 -26.76
N GLU A 392 23.59 13.37 -26.72
CA GLU A 392 23.53 14.25 -25.54
C GLU A 392 22.09 14.65 -25.18
N ALA A 393 21.25 14.95 -26.18
CA ALA A 393 19.85 15.29 -25.93
C ALA A 393 19.03 14.08 -25.42
N ALA A 394 19.31 12.88 -25.95
CA ALA A 394 18.66 11.64 -25.52
C ALA A 394 19.05 11.28 -24.08
N LYS A 395 20.34 11.41 -23.71
CA LYS A 395 20.81 11.19 -22.34
C LYS A 395 20.14 12.15 -21.36
N ARG A 396 20.06 13.44 -21.70
CA ARG A 396 19.41 14.45 -20.86
C ARG A 396 17.94 14.13 -20.63
N LEU A 397 17.21 13.83 -21.70
CA LEU A 397 15.79 13.51 -21.61
C LEU A 397 15.55 12.21 -20.80
N ALA A 398 16.38 11.17 -21.01
CA ALA A 398 16.31 9.94 -20.23
C ALA A 398 16.53 10.19 -18.73
N CYS A 399 17.51 11.03 -18.39
CA CYS A 399 17.77 11.42 -17.00
C CYS A 399 16.61 12.21 -16.39
N TRP A 400 16.05 13.19 -17.08
CA TRP A 400 14.94 14.00 -16.53
C TRP A 400 13.63 13.22 -16.40
N ILE A 401 13.35 12.28 -17.28
CA ILE A 401 12.18 11.39 -17.16
C ILE A 401 12.34 10.44 -15.97
N SER A 402 13.57 9.99 -15.70
CA SER A 402 13.84 9.00 -14.65
C SER A 402 14.12 9.62 -13.27
N ILE A 403 14.65 10.84 -13.22
CA ILE A 403 15.09 11.56 -12.02
C ILE A 403 14.54 13.00 -12.05
N GLN A 404 13.25 13.11 -11.75
CA GLN A 404 12.50 14.36 -11.80
C GLN A 404 12.82 15.26 -10.60
N LYS A 405 12.80 16.59 -10.80
CA LYS A 405 12.89 17.57 -9.71
C LYS A 405 11.70 17.41 -8.78
N CYS A 406 11.88 17.76 -7.51
CA CYS A 406 10.77 17.92 -6.59
C CYS A 406 10.22 19.35 -6.62
N ASP A 407 8.95 19.47 -6.25
CA ASP A 407 8.33 20.75 -5.95
C ASP A 407 8.85 21.31 -4.61
N LYS A 408 8.30 22.47 -4.21
CA LYS A 408 8.84 23.25 -3.08
C LYS A 408 8.49 22.66 -1.71
N ASP A 409 7.43 21.88 -1.60
CA ASP A 409 7.08 21.18 -0.37
C ASP A 409 7.90 19.89 -0.19
N GLY A 410 8.51 19.38 -1.28
CA GLY A 410 9.47 18.30 -1.25
C GLY A 410 8.81 16.92 -1.21
N ASP A 411 7.55 16.83 -1.61
CA ASP A 411 6.78 15.58 -1.60
C ASP A 411 6.40 15.12 -3.02
N ASN A 412 6.23 16.03 -3.98
CA ASN A 412 5.83 15.70 -5.34
C ASN A 412 6.97 15.87 -6.34
N ARG A 413 6.99 15.03 -7.37
CA ARG A 413 7.90 15.19 -8.50
C ARG A 413 7.25 16.02 -9.60
N LEU A 414 8.04 16.92 -10.16
CA LEU A 414 7.64 17.81 -11.25
C LEU A 414 7.78 17.10 -12.59
N LEU A 415 6.79 17.29 -13.46
CA LEU A 415 6.81 16.82 -14.84
C LEU A 415 8.05 17.35 -15.59
N VAL A 416 8.44 16.66 -16.66
CA VAL A 416 9.54 17.10 -17.52
C VAL A 416 9.09 18.29 -18.36
N CYS A 417 9.92 19.32 -18.49
CA CYS A 417 9.53 20.50 -19.24
C CYS A 417 9.17 20.16 -20.69
N HIS A 418 8.05 20.68 -21.22
CA HIS A 418 7.67 20.56 -22.65
C HIS A 418 8.84 20.93 -23.57
N SER A 419 9.56 22.00 -23.22
CA SER A 419 10.71 22.51 -23.95
C SER A 419 11.91 21.54 -24.00
N ALA A 420 12.06 20.67 -23.01
CA ALA A 420 13.09 19.62 -23.00
C ALA A 420 12.77 18.53 -24.04
N CYS A 421 11.50 18.11 -24.12
CA CYS A 421 11.03 17.18 -25.14
C CYS A 421 11.19 17.76 -26.56
N GLU A 422 10.77 19.01 -26.78
CA GLU A 422 10.92 19.66 -28.10
C GLU A 422 12.38 19.77 -28.54
N SER A 423 13.26 20.05 -27.59
CA SER A 423 14.70 20.16 -27.85
C SER A 423 15.32 18.81 -28.20
N TYR A 424 14.89 17.71 -27.57
CA TYR A 424 15.23 16.34 -27.99
C TYR A 424 14.72 16.04 -29.40
N ASN A 425 13.45 16.33 -29.70
CA ASN A 425 12.87 16.14 -31.03
C ASN A 425 13.66 16.90 -32.11
N LEU A 426 14.07 18.14 -31.82
CA LEU A 426 14.88 18.95 -32.73
C LEU A 426 16.30 18.40 -32.90
N ALA A 427 16.94 17.98 -31.81
CA ALA A 427 18.29 17.43 -31.82
C ALA A 427 18.36 16.12 -32.62
N CYS A 428 17.34 15.28 -32.42
CA CYS A 428 17.26 13.96 -32.99
C CYS A 428 16.48 13.92 -34.31
N GLY A 429 15.72 14.94 -34.71
CA GLY A 429 14.84 14.84 -35.88
C GLY A 429 13.83 13.69 -35.74
N VAL A 430 13.24 13.56 -34.55
CA VAL A 430 12.12 12.64 -34.24
C VAL A 430 10.92 13.45 -33.79
N SER A 431 9.78 12.80 -33.66
CA SER A 431 8.51 13.39 -33.24
C SER A 431 7.93 12.63 -32.06
N LEU A 432 8.63 12.67 -30.91
CA LEU A 432 8.04 12.28 -29.63
C LEU A 432 6.87 13.21 -29.33
N ASP A 433 5.75 12.68 -28.83
CA ASP A 433 4.62 13.49 -28.44
C ASP A 433 4.93 14.23 -27.13
N CYS A 434 5.24 15.53 -27.25
CA CYS A 434 5.51 16.38 -26.10
C CYS A 434 4.24 16.91 -25.43
N SER A 435 3.05 16.62 -25.97
CA SER A 435 1.77 17.07 -25.41
C SER A 435 1.21 16.15 -24.32
N GLU A 436 1.92 15.06 -24.01
CA GLU A 436 1.52 14.09 -23.00
C GLU A 436 1.62 14.65 -21.58
N GLN A 437 0.50 15.10 -21.03
CA GLN A 437 0.44 15.87 -19.77
C GLN A 437 0.72 15.06 -18.51
N THR A 438 0.89 13.74 -18.63
CA THR A 438 1.30 12.87 -17.53
C THR A 438 2.81 12.71 -17.41
N LEU A 439 3.57 13.14 -18.43
CA LEU A 439 5.02 13.02 -18.47
C LEU A 439 5.70 14.38 -18.72
N PHE A 440 5.11 15.14 -19.62
CA PHE A 440 5.54 16.48 -20.00
C PHE A 440 4.57 17.51 -19.47
N SER A 441 5.15 18.64 -19.15
CA SER A 441 4.45 19.81 -18.68
C SER A 441 3.80 20.56 -19.87
N SER A 442 3.08 21.65 -19.60
CA SER A 442 2.48 22.51 -20.62
C SER A 442 3.49 23.41 -21.36
N LYS A 443 3.05 24.18 -22.35
CA LYS A 443 3.92 25.12 -23.10
C LYS A 443 4.24 26.42 -22.35
N GLU A 444 3.41 26.83 -21.40
CA GLU A 444 3.43 28.17 -20.80
C GLU A 444 4.14 28.17 -19.44
N GLU A 445 5.45 27.89 -19.45
CA GLU A 445 6.15 27.52 -18.21
C GLU A 445 7.36 28.36 -17.84
N GLY A 446 7.61 28.44 -16.54
CA GLY A 446 8.71 29.17 -15.92
C GLY A 446 9.69 28.28 -15.16
N GLU A 447 10.84 28.86 -14.85
CA GLU A 447 11.90 28.22 -14.07
C GLU A 447 11.39 27.74 -12.70
N GLY A 448 11.65 26.46 -12.38
CA GLY A 448 11.29 25.86 -11.08
C GLY A 448 9.92 25.16 -11.03
N ASN A 449 9.15 25.13 -12.13
CA ASN A 449 7.85 24.45 -12.20
C ASN A 449 7.90 23.10 -12.93
N CYS A 450 9.04 22.75 -13.52
CA CYS A 450 9.24 21.52 -14.29
C CYS A 450 10.72 21.07 -14.24
N THR A 451 10.97 19.81 -14.60
CA THR A 451 12.30 19.21 -14.67
C THR A 451 12.96 19.51 -16.02
N GLY A 452 14.17 20.09 -16.02
CA GLY A 452 14.97 20.32 -17.23
C GLY A 452 14.79 21.70 -17.90
N PHE A 453 14.25 22.68 -17.19
CA PHE A 453 14.03 24.04 -17.72
C PHE A 453 15.34 24.72 -18.12
N GLY A 454 15.43 25.27 -19.34
CA GLY A 454 16.53 26.14 -19.77
C GLY A 454 17.89 25.46 -20.02
N GLU A 455 18.04 24.17 -19.71
CA GLU A 455 19.32 23.45 -19.78
C GLU A 455 19.68 22.96 -21.19
N MET A 456 18.75 22.99 -22.14
CA MET A 456 19.00 22.68 -23.56
C MET A 456 19.30 23.95 -24.39
N LYS A 457 20.45 24.59 -24.16
CA LYS A 457 20.93 25.65 -25.07
C LYS A 457 21.35 25.05 -26.41
N LEU A 458 20.49 25.22 -27.40
CA LEU A 458 20.75 25.01 -28.82
C LEU A 458 21.98 25.81 -29.28
N SER A 459 23.00 25.11 -29.79
CA SER A 459 24.20 25.70 -30.43
C SER A 459 23.79 26.60 -31.61
N TRP A 460 24.51 27.69 -31.85
CA TRP A 460 24.27 28.69 -32.90
C TRP A 460 23.95 28.13 -34.30
N PHE A 461 24.49 26.96 -34.65
CA PHE A 461 24.20 26.25 -35.92
C PHE A 461 22.72 25.82 -36.07
N SER A 462 22.05 25.47 -34.98
CA SER A 462 20.64 25.08 -35.01
C SER A 462 19.69 26.28 -35.15
N ARG A 463 20.09 27.46 -34.67
CA ARG A 463 19.40 28.74 -34.96
C ARG A 463 19.45 29.09 -36.45
N LEU A 464 20.56 28.78 -37.11
CA LEU A 464 20.71 28.92 -38.57
C LEU A 464 19.80 27.96 -39.34
N ARG A 465 19.62 26.71 -38.87
CA ARG A 465 18.71 25.74 -39.51
C ARG A 465 17.24 26.19 -39.45
N ARG A 466 16.83 26.86 -38.36
CA ARG A 466 15.51 27.52 -38.25
C ARG A 466 15.35 28.65 -39.27
N SER A 467 16.40 29.45 -39.49
CA SER A 467 16.41 30.54 -40.49
C SER A 467 16.34 30.02 -41.94
N PHE A 468 16.98 28.89 -42.24
CA PHE A 468 16.92 28.26 -43.56
C PHE A 468 15.60 27.52 -43.83
N SER A 469 14.99 26.87 -42.82
CA SER A 469 13.69 26.21 -43.00
C SER A 469 12.54 27.20 -43.21
N LEU A 470 12.58 28.37 -42.58
CA LEU A 470 11.60 29.44 -42.79
C LEU A 470 11.73 30.14 -44.16
N ARG A 471 12.86 29.98 -44.87
CA ARG A 471 13.04 30.49 -46.24
C ARG A 471 12.59 29.53 -47.34
N ASN A 472 12.36 28.25 -47.03
CA ASN A 472 11.88 27.25 -47.99
C ASN A 472 10.37 26.95 -47.84
N SER A 473 9.64 27.80 -47.11
CA SER A 473 8.19 27.68 -46.93
C SER A 473 7.46 28.99 -47.28
N SER A 474 8.02 29.77 -48.20
CA SER A 474 7.38 30.94 -48.83
C SER A 474 7.02 30.64 -50.27
#